data_AF-A0A268UA07-F1
#
_entry.id   AF-A0A268UA07-F1
#
_cell.length_a   1.000
_cell.length_b   1.000
_cell.length_c   1.000
_cell.angle_alpha   90.00
_cell.angle_beta   90.00
_cell.angle_gamma   90.00
#
_symmetry.space_group_name_H-M   'P 1'
#
loop_
_entity.id
_entity.type
_entity.pdbx_description
1 polymer ?
#
loop_
_entity_poly.entity_id
_entity_poly.type
_entity_poly.pdbx_seq_one_letter_code
_entity_poly.pdbx_strand_id
1 'polypeptide(L)'
;MKLFKTVLLGLLPIGLFAQNCEVGYKVLYTIASVERHPKRDIGYPYLISFNKTSQMIYLSKIKPKPKYKILDSRTIDCMDLRNCVFIYRELKKRAIKNLDLGAFQINPIYHKYKDMDYFALKNSLLIACSIVTNLKNKYGWSWKSLAKYHSHKKENNLKYQYYLKRYALGK
;
A
#
# COMPACT_ATOMS: atom_id res chain seq x y z
N MET A 1 -30.05 -16.23 30.89
CA MET A 1 -30.23 -15.67 29.54
C MET A 1 -29.03 -14.78 29.21
N LYS A 2 -28.02 -15.29 28.49
CA LYS A 2 -26.81 -14.51 28.15
C LYS A 2 -27.00 -13.89 26.77
N LEU A 3 -27.11 -12.57 26.72
CA LEU A 3 -27.17 -11.79 25.48
C LEU A 3 -25.88 -11.98 24.69
N PHE A 4 -25.97 -12.66 23.54
CA PHE A 4 -24.94 -12.61 22.51
C PHE A 4 -24.94 -11.20 21.90
N LYS A 5 -23.95 -10.37 22.25
CA LYS A 5 -23.60 -9.20 21.45
C LYS A 5 -22.90 -9.70 20.19
N THR A 6 -23.68 -9.88 19.12
CA THR A 6 -23.16 -10.05 17.77
C THR A 6 -22.42 -8.76 17.39
N VAL A 7 -21.10 -8.79 17.49
CA VAL A 7 -20.24 -7.75 16.90
C VAL A 7 -20.33 -7.94 15.39
N LEU A 8 -21.22 -7.18 14.76
CA LEU A 8 -21.28 -7.05 13.32
C LEU A 8 -19.99 -6.34 12.89
N LEU A 9 -18.98 -7.12 12.53
CA LEU A 9 -17.75 -6.64 11.92
C LEU A 9 -18.16 -5.95 10.61
N GLY A 10 -18.23 -4.61 10.63
CA GLY A 10 -18.53 -3.81 9.46
C GLY A 10 -17.45 -4.01 8.41
N LEU A 11 -17.71 -4.91 7.46
CA LEU A 11 -17.08 -4.92 6.15
C LEU A 11 -17.41 -3.58 5.50
N LEU A 12 -16.55 -2.58 5.69
CA LEU A 12 -16.65 -1.32 4.98
C LEU A 12 -16.65 -1.65 3.47
N PRO A 13 -17.66 -1.25 2.68
CA PRO A 13 -17.79 -1.68 1.31
C PRO A 13 -16.79 -0.90 0.44
N ILE A 14 -15.60 -1.46 0.28
CA ILE A 14 -14.60 -0.98 -0.68
C ILE A 14 -15.18 -1.00 -2.13
N GLY A 15 -16.27 -1.75 -2.35
CA GLY A 15 -16.96 -1.87 -3.64
C GLY A 15 -17.51 -0.56 -4.22
N LEU A 16 -17.83 0.45 -3.40
CA LEU A 16 -18.40 1.72 -3.91
C LEU A 16 -17.36 2.65 -4.55
N PHE A 17 -16.06 2.48 -4.26
CA PHE A 17 -15.02 3.38 -4.76
C PHE A 17 -14.36 2.91 -6.06
N ALA A 18 -14.71 1.71 -6.54
CA ALA A 18 -14.13 1.12 -7.74
C ALA A 18 -14.90 1.42 -9.04
N GLN A 19 -16.01 2.18 -8.99
CA GLN A 19 -16.85 2.44 -10.17
C GLN A 19 -16.12 3.12 -11.33
N ASN A 20 -14.96 3.76 -11.09
CA ASN A 20 -14.17 4.43 -12.12
C ASN A 20 -12.85 3.72 -12.47
N CYS A 21 -12.64 2.48 -12.01
CA CYS A 21 -11.41 1.75 -12.31
C CYS A 21 -11.56 0.75 -13.46
N GLU A 22 -10.86 1.00 -14.57
CA GLU A 22 -10.94 0.18 -15.79
C GLU A 22 -10.54 -1.28 -15.57
N VAL A 23 -9.63 -1.54 -14.62
CA VAL A 23 -9.10 -2.89 -14.35
C VAL A 23 -9.94 -3.69 -13.34
N GLY A 24 -11.00 -3.08 -12.81
CA GLY A 24 -11.96 -3.71 -11.90
C GLY A 24 -11.47 -3.88 -10.46
N TYR A 25 -12.43 -3.93 -9.53
CA TYR A 25 -12.18 -4.01 -8.10
C TYR A 25 -11.34 -5.23 -7.67
N LYS A 26 -11.60 -6.42 -8.25
CA LYS A 26 -10.91 -7.67 -7.88
C LYS A 26 -9.39 -7.56 -8.05
N VAL A 27 -8.94 -6.85 -9.09
CA VAL A 27 -7.50 -6.66 -9.36
C VAL A 27 -6.86 -5.77 -8.31
N LEU A 28 -7.51 -4.66 -7.97
CA LEU A 28 -7.02 -3.76 -6.91
C LEU A 28 -7.01 -4.45 -5.54
N TYR A 29 -8.06 -5.20 -5.22
CA TYR A 29 -8.11 -5.99 -3.98
C TYR A 29 -6.97 -7.01 -3.92
N THR A 30 -6.65 -7.66 -5.04
CA THR A 30 -5.52 -8.60 -5.14
C THR A 30 -4.20 -7.88 -4.88
N ILE A 31 -3.96 -6.72 -5.49
CA ILE A 31 -2.74 -5.93 -5.26
C ILE A 31 -2.65 -5.50 -3.79
N ALA A 32 -3.71 -4.94 -3.21
CA ALA A 32 -3.73 -4.56 -1.80
C ALA A 32 -3.50 -5.77 -0.88
N SER A 33 -3.93 -6.97 -1.28
CA SER A 33 -3.70 -8.20 -0.52
C SER A 33 -2.24 -8.66 -0.56
N VAL A 34 -1.56 -8.46 -1.69
CA VAL A 34 -0.13 -8.77 -1.83
C VAL A 34 0.73 -7.72 -1.12
N GLU A 35 0.38 -6.45 -1.23
CA GLU A 35 1.13 -5.32 -0.68
C GLU A 35 0.91 -5.09 0.82
N ARG A 36 -0.09 -5.73 1.44
CA ARG A 36 -0.37 -5.55 2.87
C ARG A 36 0.80 -6.00 3.74
N HIS A 37 0.91 -5.38 4.91
CA HIS A 37 1.68 -5.95 5.99
C HIS A 37 0.87 -7.07 6.71
N PRO A 38 1.43 -8.24 7.05
CA PRO A 38 0.69 -9.37 7.65
C PRO A 38 -0.06 -9.04 8.95
N LYS A 39 0.46 -8.09 9.74
CA LYS A 39 -0.14 -7.59 10.99
C LYS A 39 -1.28 -6.58 10.80
N ARG A 40 -1.73 -6.31 9.58
CA ARG A 40 -2.80 -5.35 9.28
C ARG A 40 -3.77 -5.92 8.24
N ASP A 41 -4.98 -5.38 8.26
CA ASP A 41 -6.03 -5.75 7.33
C ASP A 41 -5.70 -5.30 5.90
N ILE A 42 -6.30 -5.96 4.92
CA ILE A 42 -6.19 -5.59 3.51
C ILE A 42 -6.73 -4.17 3.33
N GLY A 43 -5.94 -3.32 2.67
CA GLY A 43 -6.31 -1.92 2.45
C GLY A 43 -6.00 -0.98 3.61
N TYR A 44 -5.34 -1.44 4.69
CA TYR A 44 -4.92 -0.56 5.77
C TYR A 44 -3.91 0.50 5.27
N PRO A 45 -4.23 1.81 5.31
CA PRO A 45 -3.51 2.79 4.51
C PRO A 45 -2.41 3.56 5.25
N TYR A 46 -2.21 3.30 6.55
CA TYR A 46 -1.30 4.09 7.39
C TYR A 46 0.07 3.42 7.58
N LEU A 47 0.65 2.92 6.49
CA LEU A 47 1.92 2.20 6.48
C LEU A 47 3.02 2.99 5.77
N ILE A 48 4.21 2.98 6.36
CA ILE A 48 5.46 3.41 5.70
C ILE A 48 6.44 2.26 5.79
N SER A 49 6.87 1.75 4.64
CA SER A 49 7.90 0.71 4.54
C SER A 49 9.18 1.27 3.95
N PHE A 50 10.30 1.04 4.62
CA PHE A 50 11.62 1.52 4.23
C PHE A 50 12.30 0.51 3.32
N ASN A 51 12.82 0.96 2.19
CA ASN A 51 13.57 0.06 1.30
C ASN A 51 14.95 -0.32 1.88
N LYS A 52 15.46 0.46 2.86
CA LYS A 52 16.67 0.15 3.64
C LYS A 52 16.36 0.16 5.14
N THR A 53 16.53 -0.98 5.82
CA THR A 53 16.30 -1.13 7.27
C THR A 53 17.07 -0.10 8.10
N SER A 54 18.31 0.24 7.72
CA SER A 54 19.12 1.24 8.42
C SER A 54 18.47 2.63 8.47
N GLN A 55 17.56 2.96 7.55
CA GLN A 55 16.87 4.25 7.53
C GLN A 55 15.79 4.38 8.63
N MET A 56 15.37 3.27 9.25
CA MET A 56 14.46 3.30 10.39
C MET A 56 15.02 4.10 11.58
N ILE A 57 16.35 4.17 11.72
CA ILE A 57 17.00 4.94 12.78
C ILE A 57 16.61 6.42 12.76
N TYR A 58 16.24 6.97 11.61
CA TYR A 58 15.87 8.39 11.49
C TYR A 58 14.54 8.72 12.17
N LEU A 59 13.68 7.73 12.44
CA LEU A 59 12.45 7.93 13.20
C LEU A 59 12.71 8.40 14.65
N SER A 60 13.88 8.09 15.22
CA SER A 60 14.28 8.62 16.54
C SER A 60 14.64 10.11 16.50
N LYS A 61 15.01 10.62 15.32
CA LYS A 61 15.49 11.98 15.09
C LYS A 61 14.38 12.97 14.71
N ILE A 62 13.14 12.50 14.54
CA ILE A 62 11.99 13.36 14.20
C ILE A 62 11.52 14.12 15.46
N LYS A 63 11.30 15.42 15.31
CA LYS A 63 10.80 16.33 16.36
C LYS A 63 9.61 17.16 15.83
N PRO A 64 8.50 17.29 16.58
CA PRO A 64 8.18 16.55 17.80
C PRO A 64 8.12 15.04 17.57
N LYS A 65 8.30 14.24 18.63
CA LYS A 65 8.35 12.77 18.51
C LYS A 65 6.98 12.24 18.05
N PRO A 66 6.86 11.64 16.86
CA PRO A 66 5.58 11.11 16.39
C PRO A 66 5.25 9.80 17.11
N LYS A 67 3.96 9.51 17.25
CA LYS A 67 3.49 8.20 17.70
C LYS A 67 3.52 7.23 16.52
N TYR A 68 4.08 6.04 16.66
CA TYR A 68 3.99 5.01 15.61
C TYR A 68 4.22 3.63 16.25
N LYS A 69 3.78 2.57 15.56
CA LYS A 69 4.10 1.20 15.94
C LYS A 69 5.08 0.60 14.93
N ILE A 70 6.15 0.00 15.43
CA ILE A 70 7.05 -0.79 14.58
C ILE A 70 6.36 -2.12 14.31
N LEU A 71 6.14 -2.46 13.04
CA LEU A 71 5.50 -3.72 12.66
C LEU A 71 6.53 -4.81 12.39
N ASP A 72 7.65 -4.45 11.76
CA ASP A 72 8.81 -5.31 11.52
C ASP A 72 10.09 -4.46 11.39
N SER A 73 11.18 -5.05 10.89
CA SER A 73 12.47 -4.36 10.74
C SER A 73 12.47 -3.21 9.74
N ARG A 74 11.46 -3.10 8.86
CA ARG A 74 11.41 -2.07 7.82
C ARG A 74 10.09 -1.31 7.74
N THR A 75 9.04 -1.68 8.46
CA THR A 75 7.70 -1.11 8.30
C THR A 75 7.19 -0.57 9.63
N ILE A 76 6.65 0.64 9.56
CA ILE A 76 5.88 1.25 10.65
C ILE A 76 4.42 1.42 10.28
N ASP A 77 3.59 1.39 11.31
CA ASP A 77 2.23 1.87 11.30
C ASP A 77 2.19 3.26 11.96
N CYS A 78 1.84 4.28 11.18
CA CYS A 78 1.68 5.64 11.69
C CYS A 78 0.31 5.89 12.34
N MET A 79 -0.55 4.88 12.41
CA MET A 79 -1.85 4.85 13.09
C MET A 79 -2.95 5.73 12.47
N ASP A 80 -2.59 6.87 11.89
CA ASP A 80 -3.52 7.77 11.22
C ASP A 80 -2.88 8.55 10.07
N LEU A 81 -3.74 9.17 9.26
CA LEU A 81 -3.38 9.95 8.08
C LEU A 81 -2.43 11.12 8.41
N ARG A 82 -2.78 11.93 9.42
CA ARG A 82 -2.03 13.17 9.73
C ARG A 82 -0.61 12.82 10.15
N ASN A 83 -0.50 11.79 10.98
CA ASN A 83 0.78 11.35 11.48
C ASN A 83 1.64 10.66 10.40
N CYS A 84 1.06 9.87 9.49
CA CYS A 84 1.81 9.37 8.33
C CYS A 84 2.34 10.49 7.45
N VAL A 85 1.51 11.49 7.13
CA VAL A 85 1.93 12.65 6.33
C VAL A 85 3.06 13.41 7.03
N PHE A 86 2.95 13.62 8.34
CA PHE A 86 4.00 14.27 9.13
C PHE A 86 5.32 13.48 9.08
N ILE A 87 5.30 12.19 9.42
CA ILE A 87 6.49 11.34 9.40
C ILE A 87 7.11 11.33 8.00
N TYR A 88 6.31 11.12 6.96
CA TYR A 88 6.79 11.07 5.58
C TYR A 88 7.47 12.39 5.15
N ARG A 89 6.88 13.54 5.50
CA ARG A 89 7.50 14.85 5.23
C ARG A 89 8.84 15.02 5.95
N GLU A 90 8.94 14.57 7.19
CA GLU A 90 10.18 14.64 7.97
C GLU A 90 11.28 13.72 7.43
N LEU A 91 10.91 12.54 6.91
CA LEU A 91 11.81 11.65 6.18
C LEU A 91 12.26 12.27 4.85
N LYS A 92 11.34 12.87 4.10
CA LYS A 92 11.61 13.55 2.82
C LYS A 92 12.59 14.71 2.96
N LYS A 93 12.44 15.52 4.02
CA LYS A 93 13.39 16.61 4.37
C LYS A 93 14.82 16.10 4.60
N ARG A 94 14.97 14.83 5.00
CA ARG A 94 16.26 14.16 5.23
C ARG A 94 16.71 13.31 4.04
N ALA A 95 16.15 13.56 2.85
CA ALA A 95 16.41 12.84 1.61
C ALA A 95 16.10 11.32 1.64
N ILE A 96 15.30 10.85 2.60
CA ILE A 96 14.81 9.47 2.64
C ILE A 96 13.54 9.41 1.77
N LYS A 97 13.73 9.09 0.49
CA LYS A 97 12.65 9.12 -0.52
C LYS A 97 12.25 7.74 -1.04
N ASN A 98 13.12 6.73 -0.93
CA ASN A 98 12.82 5.36 -1.38
C ASN A 98 12.00 4.62 -0.31
N LEU A 99 10.70 4.87 -0.29
CA LEU A 99 9.75 4.37 0.69
C LEU A 99 8.53 3.81 -0.05
N ASP A 100 7.95 2.74 0.47
CA ASP A 100 6.70 2.20 -0.05
C ASP A 100 5.55 2.65 0.87
N LEU A 101 4.55 3.35 0.33
CA LEU A 101 3.59 4.12 1.11
C LEU A 101 2.16 3.59 0.99
N GLY A 102 1.49 3.50 2.13
CA GLY A 102 0.06 3.25 2.25
C GLY A 102 -0.42 1.88 1.82
N ALA A 103 -1.73 1.78 1.56
CA ALA A 103 -2.44 0.50 1.35
C ALA A 103 -1.93 -0.29 0.13
N PHE A 104 -1.39 0.42 -0.85
CA PHE A 104 -0.91 -0.14 -2.11
C PHE A 104 0.62 -0.02 -2.25
N GLN A 105 1.32 0.32 -1.16
CA GLN A 105 2.78 0.41 -1.10
C GLN A 105 3.39 1.21 -2.27
N ILE A 106 2.76 2.33 -2.62
CA ILE A 106 3.15 3.16 -3.77
C ILE A 106 4.46 3.88 -3.45
N ASN A 107 5.45 3.76 -4.33
CA ASN A 107 6.76 4.36 -4.11
C ASN A 107 6.89 5.74 -4.80
N PRO A 108 7.14 6.82 -4.05
CA PRO A 108 7.13 8.19 -4.56
C PRO A 108 8.34 8.53 -5.45
N ILE A 109 9.36 7.67 -5.52
CA ILE A 109 10.45 7.82 -6.51
C ILE A 109 9.90 7.63 -7.93
N TYR A 110 9.00 6.68 -8.11
CA TYR A 110 8.44 6.32 -9.41
C TYR A 110 7.09 6.99 -9.68
N HIS A 111 6.32 7.29 -8.62
CA HIS A 111 4.94 7.75 -8.70
C HIS A 111 4.71 8.99 -7.83
N LYS A 112 4.83 10.18 -8.41
CA LYS A 112 4.76 11.47 -7.70
C LYS A 112 3.32 11.96 -7.53
N TYR A 113 2.87 12.09 -6.30
CA TYR A 113 1.54 12.58 -5.90
C TYR A 113 1.66 13.46 -4.65
N LYS A 114 0.54 14.03 -4.19
CA LYS A 114 0.55 14.81 -2.94
C LYS A 114 0.78 13.86 -1.77
N ASP A 115 1.53 14.32 -0.77
CA ASP A 115 1.92 13.50 0.40
C ASP A 115 0.73 12.78 1.07
N MET A 116 -0.44 13.42 1.11
CA MET A 116 -1.66 12.84 1.71
C MET A 116 -2.29 11.73 0.87
N ASP A 117 -2.12 11.75 -0.45
CA ASP A 117 -2.82 10.84 -1.36
C ASP A 117 -2.33 9.40 -1.24
N TYR A 118 -1.07 9.21 -0.83
CA TYR A 118 -0.51 7.89 -0.54
C TYR A 118 -1.22 7.20 0.63
N PHE A 119 -1.66 7.97 1.64
CA PHE A 119 -2.21 7.44 2.89
C PHE A 119 -3.73 7.61 3.01
N ALA A 120 -4.37 8.31 2.07
CA ALA A 120 -5.82 8.34 1.94
C ALA A 120 -6.26 7.14 1.08
N LEU A 121 -7.00 6.19 1.66
CA LEU A 121 -7.36 4.93 0.98
C LEU A 121 -8.04 5.16 -0.38
N LYS A 122 -9.01 6.08 -0.45
CA LYS A 122 -9.70 6.40 -1.71
C LYS A 122 -8.73 6.90 -2.78
N ASN A 123 -7.80 7.79 -2.42
CA ASN A 123 -6.86 8.38 -3.37
C ASN A 123 -5.79 7.37 -3.79
N SER A 124 -5.24 6.61 -2.85
CA SER A 124 -4.26 5.56 -3.15
C SER A 124 -4.85 4.45 -4.02
N LEU A 125 -6.13 4.11 -3.86
CA LEU A 125 -6.87 3.21 -4.74
C LEU A 125 -6.93 3.74 -6.18
N LEU A 126 -7.31 5.00 -6.37
CA LEU A 126 -7.37 5.64 -7.69
C LEU A 126 -5.98 5.71 -8.35
N ILE A 127 -4.95 6.01 -7.56
CA ILE A 127 -3.55 6.02 -8.04
C ILE A 127 -3.15 4.61 -8.49
N ALA A 128 -3.37 3.59 -7.65
CA ALA A 128 -3.05 2.21 -8.01
C ALA A 128 -3.80 1.77 -9.27
N CYS A 129 -5.08 2.13 -9.40
CA CYS A 129 -5.84 1.89 -10.62
C CYS A 129 -5.20 2.53 -11.85
N SER A 130 -4.81 3.80 -11.76
CA SER A 130 -4.15 4.50 -12.87
C SER A 130 -2.84 3.81 -13.27
N ILE A 131 -2.01 3.42 -12.30
CA ILE A 131 -0.76 2.70 -12.55
C ILE A 131 -1.03 1.39 -13.29
N VAL A 132 -1.97 0.58 -12.80
CA VAL A 132 -2.30 -0.72 -13.41
C VAL A 132 -2.91 -0.56 -14.80
N THR A 133 -3.76 0.45 -14.99
CA THR A 133 -4.35 0.79 -16.29
C THR A 133 -3.26 1.17 -17.29
N ASN A 134 -2.29 1.98 -16.89
CA ASN A 134 -1.15 2.33 -17.74
C ASN A 134 -0.29 1.11 -18.09
N LEU A 135 -0.08 0.20 -17.14
CA LEU A 135 0.64 -1.05 -17.39
C LEU A 135 -0.11 -1.97 -18.35
N LYS A 136 -1.43 -2.11 -18.20
CA LYS A 136 -2.31 -2.83 -19.13
C LYS A 136 -2.20 -2.24 -20.53
N ASN A 137 -2.34 -0.92 -20.66
CA ASN A 137 -2.35 -0.27 -21.97
C ASN A 137 -0.99 -0.38 -22.67
N LYS A 138 0.11 -0.34 -21.90
CA LYS A 138 1.46 -0.41 -22.45
C LYS A 138 1.94 -1.83 -22.78
N TYR A 139 1.53 -2.84 -22.01
CA TYR A 139 2.10 -4.20 -22.09
C TYR A 139 1.05 -5.30 -22.33
N GLY A 140 -0.22 -4.92 -22.55
CA GLY A 140 -1.34 -5.86 -22.67
C GLY A 140 -1.81 -6.43 -21.33
N TRP A 141 -2.94 -7.13 -21.35
CA TRP A 141 -3.55 -7.74 -20.16
C TRP A 141 -2.96 -9.12 -19.86
N SER A 142 -2.03 -9.18 -18.90
CA SER A 142 -1.43 -10.43 -18.44
C SER A 142 -0.92 -10.33 -17.00
N TRP A 143 -0.72 -11.46 -16.33
CA TRP A 143 -0.06 -11.49 -15.01
C TRP A 143 1.32 -10.82 -15.03
N LYS A 144 2.09 -11.04 -16.10
CA LYS A 144 3.40 -10.42 -16.30
C LYS A 144 3.30 -8.89 -16.35
N SER A 145 2.30 -8.36 -17.04
CA SER A 145 2.03 -6.93 -17.14
C SER A 145 1.58 -6.35 -15.80
N LEU A 146 0.63 -7.01 -15.12
CA LEU A 146 0.18 -6.60 -13.78
C LEU A 146 1.31 -6.59 -12.76
N ALA A 147 2.19 -7.60 -12.77
CA ALA A 147 3.30 -7.69 -11.84
C ALA A 147 4.38 -6.62 -12.03
N LYS A 148 4.34 -5.85 -13.12
CA LYS A 148 5.19 -4.66 -13.29
C LYS A 148 4.82 -3.55 -12.30
N TYR A 149 3.64 -3.61 -11.68
CA TYR A 149 3.25 -2.74 -10.57
C TYR A 149 4.31 -2.76 -9.46
N HIS A 150 4.81 -3.96 -9.14
CA HIS A 150 5.86 -4.14 -8.14
C HIS A 150 7.26 -4.02 -8.72
N SER A 151 7.54 -4.66 -9.86
CA SER A 151 8.87 -4.58 -10.47
C SER A 151 8.92 -4.95 -11.94
N HIS A 152 9.76 -4.23 -12.69
CA HIS A 152 10.12 -4.58 -14.07
C HIS A 152 11.22 -5.65 -14.16
N LYS A 153 12.00 -5.89 -13.10
CA LYS A 153 13.05 -6.92 -13.07
C LYS A 153 12.41 -8.31 -13.14
N LYS A 154 12.89 -9.17 -14.05
CA LYS A 154 12.30 -10.49 -14.36
C LYS A 154 12.04 -11.34 -13.11
N GLU A 155 13.03 -11.52 -12.25
CA GLU A 155 12.94 -12.35 -11.03
C GLU A 155 11.85 -11.83 -10.07
N ASN A 156 11.88 -10.54 -9.75
CA ASN A 156 10.92 -9.91 -8.84
C ASN A 156 9.50 -9.94 -9.43
N ASN A 157 9.39 -9.71 -10.74
CA ASN A 157 8.12 -9.79 -11.45
C ASN A 157 7.53 -11.21 -11.38
N LEU A 158 8.33 -12.25 -11.64
CA LEU A 158 7.88 -13.65 -11.54
C LEU A 158 7.41 -13.99 -10.12
N LYS A 159 8.16 -13.57 -9.09
CA LYS A 159 7.76 -13.75 -7.68
C LYS A 159 6.44 -13.05 -7.38
N TYR A 160 6.26 -11.84 -7.87
CA TYR A 160 5.03 -11.08 -7.65
C TYR A 160 3.83 -11.67 -8.40
N GLN A 161 4.04 -12.22 -9.62
CA GLN A 161 3.00 -12.97 -10.34
C GLN A 161 2.50 -14.16 -9.53
N TYR A 162 3.39 -14.90 -8.87
CA TYR A 162 3.00 -16.01 -8.00
C TYR A 162 2.05 -15.53 -6.89
N TYR A 163 2.38 -14.43 -6.22
CA TYR A 163 1.50 -13.88 -5.18
C TYR A 163 0.18 -13.34 -5.72
N LEU A 164 0.19 -12.61 -6.84
CA LEU A 164 -1.03 -12.14 -7.48
C LEU A 164 -1.98 -13.30 -7.81
N LYS A 165 -1.47 -14.37 -8.44
CA LYS A 165 -2.27 -15.56 -8.77
C LYS A 165 -2.81 -16.24 -7.51
N ARG A 166 -1.98 -16.34 -6.47
CA ARG A 166 -2.37 -16.95 -5.20
C ARG A 166 -3.59 -16.25 -4.59
N TYR A 167 -3.51 -14.93 -4.43
CA TYR A 167 -4.61 -14.15 -3.86
C TYR A 167 -5.83 -14.05 -4.79
N ALA A 168 -5.63 -13.91 -6.10
CA ALA A 168 -6.74 -13.83 -7.06
C ALA A 168 -7.56 -15.13 -7.16
N LEU A 169 -6.92 -16.29 -6.90
CA LEU A 169 -7.54 -17.61 -6.98
C LEU A 169 -7.95 -18.17 -5.61
N GLY A 170 -7.75 -17.44 -4.52
CA GLY A 170 -8.10 -17.87 -3.16
C GLY A 170 -7.29 -19.06 -2.64
N LYS A 171 -5.99 -19.15 -3.00
CA LYS A 171 -5.07 -20.22 -2.58
C LYS A 171 -4.04 -19.74 -1.56
#